data_AF-Q38B50-F1
#
_entry.id   AF-Q38B50-F1
#
_cell.length_a   1.000
_cell.length_b   1.000
_cell.length_c   1.000
_cell.angle_alpha   90.00
_cell.angle_beta   90.00
_cell.angle_gamma   90.00
#
_symmetry.space_group_name_H-M   'P 1'
#
loop_
_entity.id
_entity.type
_entity.pdbx_description
1 polymer ?
#
loop_
_entity_poly.entity_id
_entity_poly.type
_entity_poly.pdbx_seq_one_letter_code
_entity_poly.pdbx_strand_id
1 'polypeptide(L)'
;MLSRCFVVYRKAVAQFSARDFRPRQSIALTPENVTLMLKSKLHPNDRLLRQSTVGPGASRFLIVDRNQCVRGIYRPLLCLPYPMAGSSVLGVPVESYLQVVEQKLLSEENTTLIFVSHANGFSFTVYGIDGSLRLPLVHLKLPGERSVTAGKMSDRDMRPFVNTTNLMDDLAELVTDHYATSIHPCSSFFYLSGSDSVLSFSETKAAWRERGYADKLPLSFEDKRWVSLPDLAAQHRGVTPLYCTDFDGYKVVDERGLTTRVKLGRLELDS
;
A
#
# COMPACT_ATOMS: atom_id res chain seq x y z
N MET A 1 -15.59 -40.57 0.81
CA MET A 1 -15.04 -39.50 -0.05
C MET A 1 -13.71 -39.06 0.54
N LEU A 2 -12.61 -39.29 -0.17
CA LEU A 2 -11.25 -38.93 0.28
C LEU A 2 -11.04 -37.42 0.12
N SER A 3 -10.99 -36.70 1.24
CA SER A 3 -10.53 -35.30 1.28
C SER A 3 -9.07 -35.25 0.85
N ARG A 4 -8.81 -34.79 -0.37
CA ARG A 4 -7.47 -34.45 -0.85
C ARG A 4 -6.99 -33.22 -0.07
N CYS A 5 -6.22 -33.47 0.98
CA CYS A 5 -5.45 -32.43 1.66
C CYS A 5 -4.21 -32.15 0.80
N PHE A 6 -4.26 -31.11 -0.03
CA PHE A 6 -3.08 -30.61 -0.73
C PHE A 6 -2.22 -29.85 0.27
N VAL A 7 -1.29 -30.55 0.92
CA VAL A 7 -0.18 -29.88 1.61
C VAL A 7 0.77 -29.36 0.55
N VAL A 8 0.53 -28.14 0.08
CA VAL A 8 1.52 -27.39 -0.71
C VAL A 8 2.62 -26.98 0.26
N TYR A 9 3.57 -27.88 0.49
CA TYR A 9 4.74 -27.62 1.33
C TYR A 9 5.46 -26.37 0.82
N ARG A 10 5.29 -25.24 1.52
CA ARG A 10 6.28 -24.16 1.47
C ARG A 10 7.58 -24.76 1.99
N LYS A 11 8.55 -25.06 1.12
CA LYS A 11 9.92 -25.21 1.58
C LYS A 11 10.24 -23.93 2.34
N ALA A 12 10.59 -24.06 3.62
CA ALA A 12 11.02 -22.92 4.42
C ALA A 12 12.16 -22.25 3.65
N VAL A 13 11.94 -21.03 3.17
CA VAL A 13 13.02 -20.18 2.70
C VAL A 13 13.98 -20.09 3.87
N ALA A 14 15.27 -20.36 3.64
CA ALA A 14 16.30 -20.35 4.67
C ALA A 14 16.10 -19.12 5.58
N GLN A 15 16.19 -19.33 6.89
CA GLN A 15 15.86 -18.35 7.95
C GLN A 15 16.47 -16.97 7.62
N PHE A 16 15.71 -16.13 6.91
CA PHE A 16 16.18 -14.84 6.44
C PHE A 16 15.72 -13.77 7.42
N SER A 17 16.68 -13.25 8.18
CA SER A 17 16.46 -12.09 9.02
C SER A 17 16.80 -10.83 8.22
N ALA A 18 15.77 -10.06 7.88
CA ALA A 18 15.97 -8.77 7.25
C ALA A 18 16.68 -7.74 8.16
N ARG A 19 16.82 -8.02 9.47
CA ARG A 19 17.64 -7.20 10.38
C ARG A 19 19.13 -7.43 10.15
N ASP A 20 19.50 -8.63 9.72
CA ASP A 20 20.89 -9.06 9.52
C ASP A 20 21.33 -8.94 8.06
N PHE A 21 20.38 -8.70 7.16
CA PHE A 21 20.66 -8.41 5.75
C PHE A 21 21.41 -7.09 5.59
N ARG A 22 22.64 -7.16 5.08
CA ARG A 22 23.47 -6.00 4.74
C ARG A 22 23.68 -5.97 3.22
N PRO A 23 22.92 -5.15 2.48
CA PRO A 23 23.10 -5.08 1.04
C PRO A 23 24.48 -4.53 0.69
N ARG A 24 25.15 -5.17 -0.27
CA ARG A 24 26.37 -4.66 -0.90
C ARG A 24 26.05 -3.54 -1.89
N GLN A 25 24.88 -3.61 -2.52
CA GLN A 25 24.39 -2.60 -3.45
C GLN A 25 22.98 -2.14 -3.04
N SER A 26 22.77 -0.82 -2.99
CA SER A 26 21.46 -0.20 -2.78
C SER A 26 21.16 0.77 -3.91
N ILE A 27 20.17 0.44 -4.74
CA ILE A 27 19.78 1.22 -5.93
C ILE A 27 18.44 1.89 -5.65
N ALA A 28 18.38 3.22 -5.85
CA ALA A 28 17.12 3.95 -5.81
C ALA A 28 16.34 3.69 -7.10
N LEU A 29 15.06 3.34 -6.96
CA LEU A 29 14.18 3.10 -8.09
C LEU A 29 13.19 4.26 -8.25
N THR A 30 12.94 4.63 -9.49
CA THR A 30 11.98 5.65 -9.91
C THR A 30 11.12 5.09 -11.04
N PRO A 31 9.98 5.72 -11.38
CA PRO A 31 9.12 5.26 -12.47
C PRO A 31 9.89 5.12 -13.79
N GLU A 32 10.88 5.98 -14.02
CA GLU A 32 11.67 6.03 -15.25
C GLU A 32 12.72 4.91 -15.35
N ASN A 33 13.22 4.39 -14.22
CA ASN A 33 14.35 3.45 -14.22
C ASN A 33 14.00 2.02 -13.76
N VAL A 34 12.84 1.82 -13.12
CA VAL A 34 12.50 0.58 -12.42
C VAL A 34 12.60 -0.66 -13.30
N THR A 35 11.98 -0.63 -14.49
CA THR A 35 11.99 -1.75 -15.45
C THR A 35 13.40 -2.07 -15.90
N LEU A 36 14.20 -1.05 -16.24
CA LEU A 36 15.59 -1.21 -16.67
C LEU A 36 16.46 -1.81 -15.56
N MET A 37 16.34 -1.30 -14.33
CA MET A 37 17.13 -1.77 -13.20
C MET A 37 16.79 -3.20 -12.81
N LEU A 38 15.50 -3.57 -12.79
CA LEU A 38 15.10 -4.93 -12.48
C LEU A 38 15.57 -5.92 -13.57
N LYS A 39 15.42 -5.59 -14.87
CA LYS A 39 15.91 -6.42 -15.98
C LYS A 39 17.43 -6.59 -15.98
N SER A 40 18.18 -5.54 -15.64
CA SER A 40 19.64 -5.57 -15.68
C SER A 40 20.29 -6.23 -14.46
N LYS A 41 19.61 -6.24 -13.31
CA LYS A 41 20.16 -6.74 -12.04
C LYS A 41 19.64 -8.11 -11.62
N LEU A 42 18.43 -8.46 -12.04
CA LEU A 42 17.77 -9.70 -11.62
C LEU A 42 17.64 -10.67 -12.78
N HIS A 43 17.67 -11.97 -12.47
CA HIS A 43 17.41 -12.98 -13.48
C HIS A 43 15.89 -13.05 -13.74
N PRO A 44 15.42 -13.30 -14.98
CA PRO A 44 13.97 -13.39 -15.30
C PRO A 44 13.18 -14.35 -14.40
N ASN A 45 13.82 -15.48 -14.04
CA ASN A 45 13.27 -16.52 -13.16
C ASN A 45 13.47 -16.28 -11.65
N ASP A 46 14.15 -15.21 -11.25
CA ASP A 46 14.14 -14.81 -9.84
C ASP A 46 12.70 -14.51 -9.43
N ARG A 47 12.36 -14.75 -8.16
CA ARG A 47 11.01 -14.58 -7.64
C ARG A 47 10.96 -13.46 -6.62
N LEU A 48 9.95 -12.62 -6.77
CA LEU A 48 9.53 -11.63 -5.77
C LEU A 48 8.61 -12.33 -4.77
N LEU A 49 9.15 -12.65 -3.61
CA LEU A 49 8.42 -13.29 -2.52
C LEU A 49 8.05 -12.25 -1.46
N ARG A 50 6.76 -12.02 -1.26
CA ARG A 50 6.29 -11.13 -0.19
C ARG A 50 6.72 -11.72 1.17
N GLN A 51 7.45 -10.94 1.97
CA GLN A 51 7.99 -11.48 3.22
C GLN A 51 6.90 -11.74 4.27
N SER A 52 5.91 -10.85 4.36
CA SER A 52 4.79 -10.95 5.28
C SER A 52 3.54 -10.40 4.64
N THR A 53 2.37 -10.84 5.08
CA THR A 53 1.09 -10.22 4.72
C THR A 53 0.75 -9.02 5.59
N VAL A 54 1.39 -8.89 6.77
CA VAL A 54 1.11 -7.86 7.78
C VAL A 54 2.37 -7.19 8.32
N GLY A 55 2.20 -6.01 8.90
CA GLY A 55 3.27 -5.25 9.56
C GLY A 55 4.36 -4.74 8.60
N PRO A 56 5.53 -4.32 9.13
CA PRO A 56 6.61 -3.71 8.34
C PRO A 56 7.15 -4.60 7.19
N GLY A 57 7.03 -5.92 7.31
CA GLY A 57 7.43 -6.86 6.26
C GLY A 57 6.48 -6.88 5.07
N ALA A 58 5.27 -6.32 5.20
CA ALA A 58 4.25 -6.34 4.16
C ALA A 58 4.58 -5.46 2.96
N SER A 59 5.47 -4.47 3.14
CA SER A 59 5.88 -3.49 2.12
C SER A 59 7.13 -3.88 1.33
N ARG A 60 7.73 -5.04 1.61
CA ARG A 60 8.98 -5.48 0.97
C ARG A 60 8.89 -6.92 0.49
N PHE A 61 9.63 -7.18 -0.58
CA PHE A 61 9.74 -8.48 -1.24
C PHE A 61 11.16 -8.98 -1.12
N LEU A 62 11.30 -10.23 -0.72
CA LEU A 62 12.56 -10.95 -0.86
C LEU A 62 12.71 -11.34 -2.33
N ILE A 63 13.89 -11.13 -2.87
CA ILE A 63 14.25 -11.61 -4.20
C ILE A 63 14.94 -12.95 -3.99
N VAL A 64 14.33 -14.00 -4.52
CA VAL A 64 14.78 -15.37 -4.33
C VAL A 64 15.17 -15.95 -5.67
N ASP A 65 16.35 -16.56 -5.75
CA ASP A 65 16.83 -17.18 -6.98
C ASP A 65 16.24 -18.58 -7.23
N ARG A 66 16.68 -19.20 -8.32
CA ARG A 66 16.29 -20.58 -8.68
C ARG A 66 16.65 -21.63 -7.62
N ASN A 67 17.65 -21.36 -6.78
CA ASN A 67 18.12 -22.25 -5.71
C ASN A 67 17.43 -21.96 -4.37
N GLN A 68 16.43 -21.07 -4.35
CA GLN A 68 15.75 -20.62 -3.13
C GLN A 68 16.66 -19.81 -2.17
N CYS A 69 17.73 -19.22 -2.70
CA CYS A 69 18.60 -18.32 -1.95
C CYS A 69 18.11 -16.88 -2.08
N VAL A 70 18.09 -16.15 -0.95
CA VAL A 70 17.73 -14.73 -0.97
C VAL A 70 18.90 -13.93 -1.54
N ARG A 71 18.66 -13.25 -2.67
CA ARG A 71 19.64 -12.38 -3.34
C ARG A 71 19.52 -10.92 -2.90
N GLY A 72 18.36 -10.53 -2.40
CA GLY A 72 18.09 -9.14 -2.09
C GLY A 72 16.68 -8.85 -1.58
N ILE A 73 16.42 -7.56 -1.42
CA ILE A 73 15.13 -7.00 -1.03
C ILE A 73 14.70 -5.97 -2.09
N TYR A 74 13.48 -6.13 -2.59
CA TYR A 74 12.79 -5.16 -3.42
C TYR A 74 11.74 -4.43 -2.59
N ARG A 75 11.76 -3.09 -2.65
CA ARG A 75 10.73 -2.20 -2.11
C ARG A 75 10.03 -1.54 -3.29
N PRO A 76 8.80 -1.94 -3.63
CA PRO A 76 8.08 -1.42 -4.79
C PRO A 76 7.73 0.06 -4.65
N LEU A 77 7.58 0.71 -5.79
CA LEU A 77 6.97 2.03 -5.90
C LEU A 77 5.46 1.87 -5.68
N LEU A 78 4.83 2.83 -5.00
CA LEU A 78 3.38 2.80 -4.79
C LEU A 78 2.59 3.30 -6.00
N CYS A 79 3.25 3.96 -6.96
CA CYS A 79 2.61 4.32 -8.23
C CYS A 79 2.56 3.16 -9.24
N LEU A 80 3.21 2.03 -8.98
CA LEU A 80 3.21 0.86 -9.85
C LEU A 80 2.28 -0.25 -9.33
N PRO A 81 1.86 -1.19 -10.20
CA PRO A 81 1.15 -2.38 -9.77
C PRO A 81 1.92 -3.13 -8.67
N TYR A 82 1.22 -3.59 -7.63
CA TYR A 82 1.89 -4.31 -6.55
C TYR A 82 2.22 -5.76 -6.98
N PRO A 83 3.39 -6.34 -6.63
CA PRO A 83 3.77 -7.71 -7.02
C PRO A 83 2.98 -8.79 -6.24
N MET A 84 1.65 -8.79 -6.38
CA MET A 84 0.76 -9.71 -5.69
C MET A 84 0.77 -11.07 -6.38
N ALA A 85 1.23 -12.10 -5.66
CA ALA A 85 1.06 -13.48 -6.09
C ALA A 85 -0.29 -14.01 -5.61
N GLY A 86 -0.91 -14.92 -6.38
CA GLY A 86 -2.02 -15.72 -5.88
C GLY A 86 -1.60 -16.52 -4.64
N SER A 87 -2.57 -16.86 -3.78
CA SER A 87 -2.36 -17.49 -2.47
C SER A 87 -1.55 -18.80 -2.49
N SER A 88 -1.43 -19.45 -3.65
CA SER A 88 -0.74 -20.73 -3.85
C SER A 88 0.67 -20.63 -4.45
N VAL A 89 1.18 -19.43 -4.75
CA VAL A 89 2.42 -19.26 -5.52
C VAL A 89 3.61 -18.91 -4.60
N LEU A 90 4.78 -19.50 -4.85
CA LEU A 90 6.07 -19.23 -4.18
C LEU A 90 6.65 -17.83 -4.47
N GLY A 91 5.82 -16.84 -4.83
CA GLY A 91 6.23 -15.52 -5.31
C GLY A 91 6.13 -15.37 -6.83
N VAL A 92 6.13 -14.12 -7.28
CA VAL A 92 5.95 -13.73 -8.69
C VAL A 92 7.30 -13.74 -9.39
N PRO A 93 7.49 -14.45 -10.52
CA PRO A 93 8.71 -14.31 -11.32
C PRO A 93 8.93 -12.86 -11.73
N VAL A 94 10.19 -12.40 -11.73
CA VAL A 94 10.55 -11.03 -12.11
C VAL A 94 10.06 -10.71 -13.52
N GLU A 95 10.21 -11.64 -14.47
CA GLU A 95 9.72 -11.47 -15.84
C GLU A 95 8.20 -11.24 -15.88
N SER A 96 7.42 -12.05 -15.16
CA SER A 96 5.97 -11.91 -15.11
C SER A 96 5.54 -10.57 -14.48
N TYR A 97 6.23 -10.14 -13.43
CA TYR A 97 5.97 -8.83 -12.83
C TYR A 97 6.26 -7.68 -13.81
N LEU A 98 7.39 -7.75 -14.52
CA LEU A 98 7.77 -6.74 -15.50
C LEU A 98 6.79 -6.67 -16.68
N GLN A 99 6.29 -7.82 -17.14
CA GLN A 99 5.24 -7.87 -18.17
C GLN A 99 3.98 -7.14 -17.72
N VAL A 100 3.55 -7.31 -16.45
CA VAL A 100 2.40 -6.59 -15.90
C VAL A 100 2.67 -5.09 -15.87
N VAL A 101 3.85 -4.65 -15.39
CA VAL A 101 4.20 -3.22 -15.38
C VAL A 101 4.18 -2.63 -16.79
N GLU A 102 4.78 -3.31 -17.76
CA GLU A 102 4.81 -2.88 -19.17
C GLU A 102 3.43 -2.84 -19.80
N GLN A 103 2.59 -3.84 -19.53
CA GLN A 103 1.20 -3.83 -19.98
C GLN A 103 0.43 -2.64 -19.41
N LYS A 104 0.59 -2.34 -18.11
CA LYS A 104 -0.12 -1.24 -17.45
C LYS A 104 0.36 0.13 -17.93
N LEU A 105 1.65 0.27 -18.25
CA LEU A 105 2.20 1.48 -18.85
C LEU A 105 1.52 1.86 -20.18
N LEU A 106 1.06 0.87 -20.95
CA LEU A 106 0.41 1.07 -22.25
C LEU A 106 -1.12 1.02 -22.20
N SER A 107 -1.71 0.66 -21.05
CA SER A 107 -3.15 0.51 -20.90
C SER A 107 -3.81 1.76 -20.33
N GLU A 108 -5.14 1.82 -20.43
CA GLU A 108 -5.94 2.80 -19.69
C GLU A 108 -5.93 2.55 -18.17
N GLU A 109 -5.62 1.31 -17.74
CA GLU A 109 -5.48 0.95 -16.33
C GLU A 109 -4.10 1.35 -15.77
N ASN A 110 -3.76 2.64 -15.85
CA ASN A 110 -2.43 3.16 -15.58
C ASN A 110 -2.36 4.07 -14.34
N THR A 111 -3.31 3.95 -13.43
CA THR A 111 -3.32 4.72 -12.18
C THR A 111 -3.29 3.85 -10.94
N THR A 112 -3.11 4.48 -9.78
CA THR A 112 -3.15 3.88 -8.45
C THR A 112 -3.91 4.81 -7.51
N LEU A 113 -4.81 4.25 -6.71
CA LEU A 113 -5.46 4.98 -5.62
C LEU A 113 -4.61 4.79 -4.37
N ILE A 114 -4.24 5.89 -3.72
CA ILE A 114 -3.57 5.85 -2.42
C ILE A 114 -4.54 6.37 -1.38
N PHE A 115 -4.78 5.55 -0.37
CA PHE A 115 -5.59 5.86 0.79
C PHE A 115 -4.71 5.77 2.03
N VAL A 116 -4.69 6.81 2.85
CA VAL A 116 -3.86 6.90 4.06
C VAL A 116 -4.75 7.20 5.25
N SER A 117 -4.77 6.28 6.21
CA SER A 117 -5.42 6.53 7.50
C SER A 117 -4.44 7.19 8.47
N HIS A 118 -4.84 8.30 9.06
CA HIS A 118 -4.10 9.04 10.07
C HIS A 118 -4.97 9.28 11.31
N ALA A 119 -4.38 9.79 12.39
CA ALA A 119 -5.05 9.94 13.69
C ALA A 119 -6.36 10.74 13.63
N ASN A 120 -6.42 11.70 12.71
CA ASN A 120 -7.55 12.61 12.59
C ASN A 120 -8.48 12.27 11.43
N GLY A 121 -8.32 11.15 10.72
CA GLY A 121 -9.18 10.83 9.59
C GLY A 121 -8.47 10.12 8.43
N PHE A 122 -8.84 10.49 7.20
CA PHE A 122 -8.31 9.91 5.97
C PHE A 122 -7.75 10.95 5.04
N SER A 123 -6.74 10.55 4.28
CA SER A 123 -6.25 11.29 3.13
C SER A 123 -6.21 10.36 1.93
N PHE A 124 -6.70 10.80 0.79
CA PHE A 124 -6.72 9.97 -0.42
C PHE A 124 -6.54 10.77 -1.70
N THR A 125 -5.97 10.11 -2.70
CA THR A 125 -5.53 10.70 -3.96
C THR A 125 -5.30 9.63 -5.01
N VAL A 126 -5.26 10.02 -6.30
CA VAL A 126 -4.92 9.12 -7.41
C VAL A 126 -3.64 9.60 -8.08
N TYR A 127 -2.71 8.67 -8.30
CA TYR A 127 -1.49 8.90 -9.07
C TYR A 127 -1.48 8.08 -10.35
N GLY A 128 -0.85 8.60 -11.40
CA GLY A 128 -0.49 7.83 -12.58
C GLY A 128 0.67 6.89 -12.30
N ILE A 129 0.92 5.96 -13.22
CA ILE A 129 2.02 4.99 -13.14
C ILE A 129 3.42 5.65 -13.19
N ASP A 130 3.49 6.85 -13.78
CA ASP A 130 4.62 7.79 -13.74
C ASP A 130 4.75 8.54 -12.40
N GLY A 131 3.83 8.29 -11.46
CA GLY A 131 3.70 8.98 -10.18
C GLY A 131 3.21 10.42 -10.29
N SER A 132 2.75 10.88 -11.46
CA SER A 132 2.11 12.20 -11.57
C SER A 132 0.76 12.20 -10.86
N LEU A 133 0.41 13.33 -10.24
CA LEU A 133 -0.87 13.49 -9.56
C LEU A 133 -2.00 13.57 -10.61
N ARG A 134 -3.03 12.72 -10.46
CA ARG A 134 -4.21 12.70 -11.36
C ARG A 134 -5.43 13.30 -10.67
N LEU A 135 -5.61 13.02 -9.39
CA LEU A 135 -6.59 13.68 -8.54
C LEU A 135 -5.91 14.27 -7.31
N PRO A 136 -6.25 15.50 -6.90
CA PRO A 136 -5.61 16.17 -5.77
C PRO A 136 -5.80 15.39 -4.47
N LEU A 137 -4.86 15.56 -3.54
CA LEU A 137 -4.99 14.99 -2.21
C LEU A 137 -6.13 15.67 -1.45
N VAL A 138 -7.08 14.86 -0.97
CA VAL A 138 -8.18 15.34 -0.14
C VAL A 138 -8.09 14.76 1.26
N HIS A 139 -8.38 15.59 2.26
CA HIS A 139 -8.40 15.22 3.67
C HIS A 139 -9.85 15.18 4.17
N LEU A 140 -10.26 14.04 4.73
CA LEU A 140 -11.46 13.90 5.52
C LEU A 140 -11.04 13.84 6.98
N LYS A 141 -11.49 14.81 7.78
CA LYS A 141 -11.09 14.93 9.19
C LYS A 141 -12.26 14.59 10.11
N LEU A 142 -11.95 13.98 11.25
CA LEU A 142 -12.86 13.89 12.37
C LEU A 142 -13.14 15.29 12.94
N PRO A 143 -14.36 15.57 13.41
CA PRO A 143 -14.67 16.83 14.08
C PRO A 143 -13.73 17.09 15.27
N GLY A 144 -13.27 18.34 15.38
CA GLY A 144 -12.16 18.77 16.22
C GLY A 144 -12.30 18.62 17.73
N GLU A 145 -13.48 18.27 18.25
CA GLU A 145 -13.73 18.14 19.70
C GLU A 145 -12.89 17.03 20.38
N ARG A 146 -12.11 16.25 19.62
CA ARG A 146 -11.23 15.18 20.12
C ARG A 146 -9.77 15.59 20.42
N SER A 147 -9.26 16.76 20.01
CA SER A 147 -7.82 17.04 20.18
C SER A 147 -7.41 17.30 21.63
N VAL A 148 -8.35 17.67 22.50
CA VAL A 148 -8.04 18.09 23.89
C VAL A 148 -7.98 16.92 24.87
N THR A 149 -8.59 15.77 24.55
CA THR A 149 -8.70 14.62 25.49
C THR A 149 -7.76 13.45 25.21
N ALA A 150 -7.02 13.45 24.10
CA ALA A 150 -6.06 12.39 23.77
C ALA A 150 -4.83 12.33 24.71
N GLY A 151 -4.66 13.31 25.62
CA GLY A 151 -3.60 13.33 26.62
C GLY A 151 -3.84 12.45 27.85
N LYS A 152 -4.99 11.78 27.99
CA LYS A 152 -5.26 10.88 29.13
C LYS A 152 -5.77 9.53 28.64
N MET A 153 -4.94 8.51 28.86
CA MET A 153 -5.28 7.10 28.77
C MET A 153 -6.49 6.77 29.67
N SER A 154 -7.72 6.90 29.19
CA SER A 154 -8.89 6.16 29.67
C SER A 154 -10.08 6.44 28.75
N ASP A 155 -10.28 5.58 27.74
CA ASP A 155 -11.60 5.16 27.26
C ASP A 155 -11.37 4.17 26.12
N ARG A 156 -11.05 2.94 26.53
CA ARG A 156 -11.09 1.74 25.70
C ARG A 156 -12.53 1.26 25.45
N ASP A 157 -13.54 2.07 25.76
CA ASP A 157 -14.95 1.65 25.79
C ASP A 157 -15.77 2.26 24.65
N MET A 158 -15.98 1.43 23.61
CA MET A 158 -17.21 1.34 22.80
C MET A 158 -17.66 2.53 21.91
N ARG A 159 -16.88 3.61 21.76
CA ARG A 159 -17.25 4.77 20.90
C ARG A 159 -16.50 4.98 19.55
N PRO A 160 -15.96 3.96 18.83
CA PRO A 160 -15.49 4.20 17.46
C PRO A 160 -16.67 4.53 16.52
N PHE A 161 -17.78 3.80 16.61
CA PHE A 161 -18.77 3.72 15.53
C PHE A 161 -19.57 5.00 15.26
N VAL A 162 -20.04 5.71 16.29
CA VAL A 162 -20.99 6.83 16.11
C VAL A 162 -20.33 8.07 15.49
N ASN A 163 -19.02 8.26 15.64
CA ASN A 163 -18.32 9.42 15.07
C ASN A 163 -17.50 9.06 13.83
N THR A 164 -17.27 7.77 13.57
CA THR A 164 -16.78 7.30 12.26
C THR A 164 -17.88 7.25 11.22
N THR A 165 -19.17 7.33 11.58
CA THR A 165 -20.27 7.34 10.61
C THR A 165 -20.16 8.52 9.66
N ASN A 166 -19.98 9.74 10.17
CA ASN A 166 -19.86 10.93 9.32
C ASN A 166 -18.63 10.82 8.41
N LEU A 167 -17.52 10.27 8.93
CA LEU A 167 -16.31 10.05 8.13
C LEU A 167 -16.54 9.08 6.96
N MET A 168 -17.37 8.04 7.13
CA MET A 168 -17.76 7.14 6.04
C MET A 168 -18.72 7.79 5.05
N ASP A 169 -19.61 8.66 5.54
CA ASP A 169 -20.58 9.38 4.70
C ASP A 169 -19.87 10.41 3.83
N ASP A 170 -18.99 11.21 4.42
CA ASP A 170 -18.17 12.18 3.71
C ASP A 170 -17.28 11.47 2.68
N LEU A 171 -16.75 10.28 3.03
CA LEU A 171 -15.99 9.46 2.08
C LEU A 171 -16.87 8.95 0.93
N ALA A 172 -18.09 8.52 1.23
CA ALA A 172 -19.04 8.03 0.24
C ALA A 172 -19.46 9.11 -0.76
N GLU A 173 -19.79 10.30 -0.25
CA GLU A 173 -20.12 11.48 -1.05
C GLU A 173 -18.94 11.85 -1.95
N LEU A 174 -17.75 12.00 -1.37
CA LEU A 174 -16.57 12.43 -2.11
C LEU A 174 -16.12 11.42 -3.18
N VAL A 175 -16.25 10.12 -2.88
CA VAL A 175 -15.99 9.06 -3.85
C VAL A 175 -16.95 9.16 -5.04
N THR A 176 -18.24 9.39 -4.77
CA THR A 176 -19.28 9.48 -5.79
C THR A 176 -19.10 10.70 -6.66
N ASP A 177 -18.81 11.84 -6.06
CA ASP A 177 -18.80 13.14 -6.73
C ASP A 177 -17.50 13.40 -7.52
N HIS A 178 -16.36 12.88 -7.04
CA HIS A 178 -15.06 13.25 -7.59
C HIS A 178 -14.19 12.08 -8.06
N TYR A 179 -14.40 10.86 -7.55
CA TYR A 179 -13.49 9.73 -7.82
C TYR A 179 -14.10 8.62 -8.68
N ALA A 180 -15.42 8.62 -8.91
CA ALA A 180 -16.13 7.56 -9.62
C ALA A 180 -15.47 7.15 -10.95
N THR A 181 -15.07 8.14 -11.76
CA THR A 181 -14.44 7.92 -13.06
C THR A 181 -12.96 7.51 -12.98
N SER A 182 -12.29 7.76 -11.86
CA SER A 182 -10.86 7.47 -11.66
C SER A 182 -10.59 6.13 -10.96
N ILE A 183 -11.61 5.51 -10.36
CA ILE A 183 -11.49 4.22 -9.68
C ILE A 183 -11.31 3.06 -10.66
N HIS A 184 -12.03 3.05 -11.79
CA HIS A 184 -11.91 1.97 -12.77
C HIS A 184 -10.50 1.89 -13.41
N PRO A 185 -9.88 3.00 -13.84
CA PRO A 185 -8.50 3.02 -14.35
C PRO A 185 -7.40 2.62 -13.35
N CYS A 186 -7.71 2.51 -12.05
CA CYS A 186 -6.69 2.14 -11.07
C CYS A 186 -6.31 0.65 -11.20
N SER A 187 -5.02 0.40 -11.41
CA SER A 187 -4.45 -0.96 -11.41
C SER A 187 -4.32 -1.55 -10.00
N SER A 188 -4.20 -0.71 -8.97
CA SER A 188 -4.04 -1.10 -7.57
C SER A 188 -4.61 -0.02 -6.65
N PHE A 189 -5.11 -0.44 -5.49
CA PHE A 189 -5.55 0.42 -4.41
C PHE A 189 -4.67 0.17 -3.19
N PHE A 190 -4.03 1.19 -2.64
CA PHE A 190 -3.18 1.06 -1.47
C PHE A 190 -3.87 1.64 -0.26
N TYR A 191 -3.97 0.86 0.82
CA TYR A 191 -4.42 1.35 2.13
C TYR A 191 -3.24 1.38 3.09
N LEU A 192 -2.78 2.59 3.41
CA LEU A 192 -1.66 2.85 4.30
C LEU A 192 -2.18 3.17 5.71
N SER A 193 -1.73 2.43 6.71
CA SER A 193 -2.08 2.68 8.11
C SER A 193 -0.91 2.43 9.07
N GLY A 194 -0.78 3.26 10.09
CA GLY A 194 0.16 3.10 11.21
C GLY A 194 -0.56 2.74 12.51
N SER A 195 0.18 2.75 13.62
CA SER A 195 -0.39 2.54 14.96
C SER A 195 -1.38 3.62 15.38
N ASP A 196 -1.16 4.84 14.89
CA ASP A 196 -1.95 6.02 15.26
C ASP A 196 -3.06 6.29 14.24
N SER A 197 -3.35 5.36 13.33
CA SER A 197 -4.42 5.53 12.34
C SER A 197 -5.78 5.50 13.01
N VAL A 198 -6.72 6.33 12.52
CA VAL A 198 -8.10 6.34 13.04
C VAL A 198 -8.80 5.00 12.84
N LEU A 199 -8.55 4.33 11.70
CA LEU A 199 -9.15 3.05 11.34
C LEU A 199 -8.16 2.22 10.51
N SER A 200 -8.05 0.94 10.84
CA SER A 200 -7.42 -0.07 10.01
C SER A 200 -8.25 -0.36 8.76
N PHE A 201 -7.63 -1.01 7.76
CA PHE A 201 -8.35 -1.42 6.55
C PHE A 201 -9.58 -2.29 6.85
N SER A 202 -9.46 -3.23 7.80
CA SER A 202 -10.57 -4.10 8.23
C SER A 202 -11.70 -3.33 8.89
N GLU A 203 -11.39 -2.31 9.70
CA GLU A 203 -12.41 -1.49 10.38
C GLU A 203 -13.11 -0.56 9.38
N THR A 204 -12.37 0.06 8.47
CA THR A 204 -12.95 0.87 7.39
C THR A 204 -13.87 0.02 6.51
N LYS A 205 -13.44 -1.19 6.14
CA LYS A 205 -14.25 -2.14 5.39
C LYS A 205 -15.53 -2.55 6.13
N ALA A 206 -15.44 -2.82 7.43
CA ALA A 206 -16.60 -3.15 8.26
C ALA A 206 -17.58 -1.96 8.33
N ALA A 207 -17.07 -0.76 8.60
CA ALA A 207 -17.88 0.46 8.67
C ALA A 207 -18.56 0.76 7.32
N TRP A 208 -17.85 0.67 6.20
CA TRP A 208 -18.40 0.84 4.86
C TRP A 208 -19.57 -0.13 4.58
N ARG A 209 -19.41 -1.40 4.99
CA ARG A 209 -20.45 -2.41 4.84
C ARG A 209 -21.65 -2.13 5.75
N GLU A 210 -21.42 -1.72 7.00
CA GLU A 210 -22.48 -1.39 7.96
C GLU A 210 -23.32 -0.17 7.53
N ARG A 211 -22.73 0.79 6.81
CA ARG A 211 -23.47 1.88 6.16
C ARG A 211 -24.27 1.44 4.93
N GLY A 212 -24.07 0.21 4.46
CA GLY A 212 -24.76 -0.34 3.29
C GLY A 212 -24.18 0.15 1.96
N TYR A 213 -22.90 0.55 1.93
CA TYR A 213 -22.22 1.08 0.75
C TYR A 213 -21.49 0.04 -0.10
N ALA A 214 -21.29 -1.17 0.41
CA ALA A 214 -20.43 -2.21 -0.20
C ALA A 214 -20.71 -2.49 -1.68
N ASP A 215 -21.98 -2.44 -2.08
CA ASP A 215 -22.44 -2.73 -3.46
C ASP A 215 -23.13 -1.54 -4.14
N LYS A 216 -23.09 -0.35 -3.52
CA LYS A 216 -23.82 0.84 -4.00
C LYS A 216 -22.91 1.92 -4.56
N LEU A 217 -21.65 1.93 -4.15
CA LEU A 217 -20.72 3.00 -4.48
C LEU A 217 -19.65 2.54 -5.46
N PRO A 218 -19.06 3.45 -6.24
CA PRO A 218 -18.00 3.13 -7.19
C PRO A 218 -16.78 2.43 -6.55
N LEU A 219 -16.50 2.77 -5.28
CA LEU A 219 -15.42 2.14 -4.50
C LEU A 219 -15.97 0.97 -3.68
N SER A 220 -15.40 -0.21 -3.89
CA SER A 220 -15.66 -1.38 -3.03
C SER A 220 -14.42 -1.75 -2.22
N PHE A 221 -14.57 -1.89 -0.91
CA PHE A 221 -13.53 -2.43 -0.02
C PHE A 221 -13.39 -3.97 -0.10
N GLU A 222 -14.24 -4.62 -0.91
CA GLU A 222 -14.09 -6.03 -1.30
C GLU A 222 -13.26 -6.20 -2.59
N ASP A 223 -12.87 -5.11 -3.25
CA ASP A 223 -12.10 -5.17 -4.49
C ASP A 223 -10.73 -5.84 -4.27
N LYS A 224 -10.41 -6.84 -5.11
CA LYS A 224 -9.15 -7.59 -5.07
C LYS A 224 -7.90 -6.73 -5.33
N ARG A 225 -8.06 -5.53 -5.88
CA ARG A 225 -6.99 -4.55 -6.13
C ARG A 225 -6.47 -3.90 -4.85
N TRP A 226 -7.16 -4.06 -3.72
CA TRP A 226 -6.70 -3.55 -2.44
C TRP A 226 -5.44 -4.25 -1.92
N VAL A 227 -4.48 -3.43 -1.52
CA VAL A 227 -3.24 -3.82 -0.85
C VAL A 227 -3.12 -3.01 0.43
N SER A 228 -3.34 -3.66 1.58
CA SER A 228 -3.07 -3.05 2.87
C SER A 228 -1.57 -3.11 3.18
N LEU A 229 -1.00 -1.96 3.54
CA LEU A 229 0.40 -1.77 3.89
C LEU A 229 0.53 -0.89 5.13
N PRO A 230 1.61 -1.05 5.92
CA PRO A 230 1.96 -0.06 6.93
C PRO A 230 2.25 1.29 6.26
N ASP A 231 1.94 2.40 6.93
CA ASP A 231 2.33 3.75 6.49
C ASP A 231 3.85 3.89 6.29
N LEU A 232 4.65 3.12 7.03
CA LEU A 232 6.09 2.96 6.86
C LEU A 232 6.49 2.51 5.44
N ALA A 233 5.57 1.91 4.66
CA ALA A 233 5.80 1.59 3.25
C ALA A 233 6.13 2.84 2.41
N ALA A 234 5.55 3.98 2.78
CA ALA A 234 5.86 5.24 2.15
C ALA A 234 7.01 5.96 2.88
N GLN A 235 7.38 5.58 4.11
CA GLN A 235 8.44 6.29 4.85
C GLN A 235 9.86 5.87 4.40
N HIS A 236 10.50 6.69 3.58
CA HIS A 236 11.92 6.57 3.25
C HIS A 236 12.77 7.52 4.11
N ARG A 237 13.90 7.03 4.64
CA ARG A 237 14.86 7.87 5.37
C ARG A 237 15.41 8.97 4.46
N GLY A 238 15.47 10.20 4.98
CA GLY A 238 16.06 11.34 4.27
C GLY A 238 15.15 12.02 3.24
N VAL A 239 13.87 11.64 3.18
CA VAL A 239 12.85 12.29 2.34
C VAL A 239 11.98 13.19 3.24
N THR A 240 11.43 14.28 2.67
CA THR A 240 10.37 15.15 3.26
C THR A 240 9.42 14.31 4.12
N PRO A 241 8.92 14.68 5.30
CA PRO A 241 8.01 13.82 6.09
C PRO A 241 6.72 13.39 5.34
N LEU A 242 6.10 12.26 5.75
CA LEU A 242 4.79 11.84 5.19
C LEU A 242 3.64 12.68 5.76
N TYR A 243 3.79 13.13 7.00
CA TYR A 243 2.77 13.87 7.73
C TYR A 243 3.23 15.30 8.00
N CYS A 244 2.30 16.22 7.98
CA CYS A 244 2.47 17.60 8.42
C CYS A 244 1.32 17.99 9.36
N THR A 245 1.39 19.21 9.89
CA THR A 245 0.30 19.82 10.65
C THR A 245 -0.39 20.81 9.74
N ASP A 246 -1.71 20.70 9.62
CA ASP A 246 -2.51 21.66 8.85
C ASP A 246 -2.76 22.98 9.62
N PHE A 247 -3.49 23.91 9.00
CA PHE A 247 -3.84 25.20 9.59
C PHE A 247 -4.67 25.10 10.88
N ASP A 248 -5.40 23.99 11.07
CA ASP A 248 -6.24 23.74 12.24
C ASP A 248 -5.47 22.99 13.36
N GLY A 249 -4.19 22.68 13.16
CA GLY A 249 -3.36 21.97 14.13
C GLY A 249 -3.47 20.44 14.04
N TYR A 250 -4.15 19.87 13.04
CA TYR A 250 -4.27 18.42 12.91
C TYR A 250 -3.12 17.81 12.11
N LYS A 251 -2.65 16.65 12.58
CA LYS A 251 -1.76 15.78 11.81
C LYS A 251 -2.52 15.21 10.60
N VAL A 252 -2.09 15.61 9.42
CA VAL A 252 -2.61 15.17 8.11
C VAL A 252 -1.46 14.70 7.23
N VAL A 253 -1.78 14.12 6.07
CA VAL A 253 -0.76 13.73 5.08
C VAL A 253 -0.23 14.95 4.35
N ASP A 254 1.08 15.06 4.23
CA ASP A 254 1.73 16.10 3.42
C ASP A 254 1.69 15.70 1.94
N GLU A 255 1.07 16.53 1.09
CA GLU A 255 0.92 16.23 -0.34
C GLU A 255 2.26 16.06 -1.07
N ARG A 256 3.22 16.96 -0.79
CA ARG A 256 4.57 16.90 -1.39
C ARG A 256 5.33 15.67 -0.91
N GLY A 257 5.21 15.39 0.38
CA GLY A 257 5.74 14.22 1.06
C GLY A 257 5.20 12.93 0.47
N LEU A 258 3.89 12.81 0.27
CA LEU A 258 3.28 11.64 -0.35
C LEU A 258 3.71 11.51 -1.82
N THR A 259 3.62 12.59 -2.60
CA THR A 259 3.97 12.61 -4.03
C THR A 259 5.42 12.19 -4.28
N THR A 260 6.34 12.58 -3.41
CA THR A 260 7.75 12.16 -3.51
C THR A 260 7.88 10.66 -3.22
N ARG A 261 7.15 10.13 -2.24
CA ARG A 261 7.27 8.75 -1.78
C ARG A 261 6.69 7.73 -2.74
N VAL A 262 5.56 8.04 -3.36
CA VAL A 262 4.90 7.09 -4.28
C VAL A 262 5.80 6.73 -5.47
N LYS A 263 6.71 7.65 -5.83
CA LYS A 263 7.71 7.51 -6.89
C LYS A 263 8.99 6.78 -6.47
N LEU A 264 9.19 6.52 -5.19
CA LEU A 264 10.46 5.99 -4.70
C LEU A 264 10.33 4.53 -4.33
N GLY A 265 11.13 3.71 -5.00
CA GLY A 265 11.37 2.33 -4.63
C GLY A 265 12.83 2.13 -4.27
N ARG A 266 13.17 0.89 -3.89
CA ARG A 266 14.56 0.51 -3.63
C ARG A 266 14.81 -0.94 -4.02
N LEU A 267 15.99 -1.18 -4.58
CA LEU A 267 16.54 -2.51 -4.81
C LEU A 267 17.82 -2.66 -3.97
N GLU A 268 17.79 -3.57 -3.01
CA GLU A 268 18.88 -3.84 -2.06
C GLU A 268 19.44 -5.25 -2.37
N LEU A 269 20.68 -5.37 -2.86
CA LEU A 269 21.26 -6.64 -3.35
C LEU A 269 22.50 -7.03 -2.53
N ASP A 270 22.71 -8.33 -2.35
CA ASP A 270 23.89 -8.91 -1.66
C ASP A 270 24.99 -9.41 -2.62
N SER A 271 24.85 -9.15 -3.92
CA SER A 271 25.82 -9.53 -4.96
C SER A 271 26.40 -8.31 -5.65
#